data_AF-A0A4U6QLI1-F1
#
_entry.id   AF-A0A4U6QLI1-F1
#
_cell.length_a   1.000
_cell.length_b   1.000
_cell.length_c   1.000
_cell.angle_alpha   90.00
_cell.angle_beta   90.00
_cell.angle_gamma   90.00
#
_symmetry.space_group_name_H-M   'P 1'
#
loop_
_entity.id
_entity.type
_entity.pdbx_description
1 polymer ?
#
loop_
_entity_poly.entity_id
_entity_poly.type
_entity_poly.pdbx_seq_one_letter_code
_entity_poly.pdbx_strand_id
1 'polypeptide(L)' 'MTRHPGDPASPQPDRVSCSRCGTSTTDPGLTWMSERDARRGPVWFCDRCARTHLRSIEAKLEQEYW' A
#
# COMPACT_ATOMS: atom_id res chain seq x y z
N MET A 1 -4.70 -34.90 31.45
CA MET A 1 -3.81 -34.37 30.41
C MET A 1 -4.60 -33.39 29.55
N THR A 2 -4.84 -32.19 30.08
CA THR A 2 -5.60 -31.13 29.39
C THR A 2 -4.67 -30.45 28.39
N ARG A 3 -4.92 -30.70 27.09
CA ARG A 3 -4.26 -30.00 25.98
C ARG A 3 -4.59 -28.51 26.07
N HIS A 4 -3.57 -27.65 26.14
CA HIS A 4 -3.73 -26.21 26.03
C HIS A 4 -4.18 -25.84 24.60
N PRO A 5 -5.08 -24.86 24.42
CA PRO A 5 -5.46 -24.36 23.11
C PRO A 5 -4.29 -23.55 22.50
N GLY A 6 -4.11 -23.71 21.18
CA GLY A 6 -2.94 -23.25 20.43
C GLY A 6 -2.67 -21.76 20.53
N ASP A 7 -1.38 -21.43 20.49
CA ASP A 7 -0.84 -20.08 20.40
C ASP A 7 -1.53 -19.25 19.30
N PRO A 8 -1.81 -17.95 19.53
CA PRO A 8 -2.18 -17.06 18.45
C PRO A 8 -0.99 -16.98 17.48
N ALA A 9 -1.22 -17.40 16.23
CA ALA A 9 -0.25 -17.21 15.15
C ALA A 9 0.19 -15.75 15.14
N SER A 10 1.48 -15.49 15.31
CA SER A 10 2.04 -14.14 15.19
C SER A 10 1.63 -13.56 13.83
N PRO A 11 1.21 -12.29 13.74
CA PRO A 11 0.86 -11.70 12.46
C PRO A 11 2.09 -11.77 11.55
N GLN A 12 2.03 -12.66 10.56
CA GLN A 12 3.01 -12.72 9.50
C GLN A 12 3.02 -11.33 8.85
N PRO A 13 4.18 -10.70 8.59
CA PRO A 13 4.19 -9.40 7.94
C PRO A 13 3.47 -9.52 6.60
N ASP A 14 2.37 -8.79 6.45
CA ASP A 14 1.57 -8.80 5.23
C ASP A 14 2.46 -8.33 4.08
N ARG A 15 2.82 -9.28 3.20
CA ARG A 15 3.55 -8.96 1.97
C ARG A 15 2.65 -8.09 1.11
N VAL A 16 3.03 -6.83 0.92
CA VAL A 16 2.34 -5.92 0.01
C VAL A 16 2.94 -6.05 -1.40
N SER A 17 2.13 -5.83 -2.42
CA SER A 17 2.56 -5.83 -3.82
C SER A 17 2.09 -4.58 -4.54
N CYS A 18 2.98 -3.98 -5.33
CA CYS A 18 2.66 -2.82 -6.14
C CYS A 18 1.61 -3.18 -7.16
N SER A 19 0.46 -2.50 -7.13
CA SER A 19 -0.65 -2.77 -8.04
C SER A 19 -0.37 -2.38 -9.50
N ARG A 20 0.75 -1.69 -9.76
CA ARG A 20 1.18 -1.28 -11.11
C ARG A 20 2.20 -2.22 -11.73
N CYS A 21 3.31 -2.51 -11.04
CA CYS A 21 4.42 -3.30 -11.58
C CYS A 21 4.60 -4.68 -10.90
N GLY A 22 3.82 -4.99 -9.87
CA GLY A 22 3.88 -6.26 -9.16
C GLY A 22 5.05 -6.41 -8.17
N THR A 23 5.91 -5.41 -8.01
CA THR A 23 7.01 -5.45 -7.01
C THR A 23 6.43 -5.72 -5.61
N SER A 24 6.95 -6.71 -4.90
CA SER A 24 6.49 -7.07 -3.57
C SER A 24 7.54 -6.76 -2.49
N THR A 25 7.08 -6.39 -1.31
CA THR A 25 7.93 -6.23 -0.12
C THR A 25 7.16 -6.66 1.14
N THR A 26 7.87 -7.16 2.15
CA THR A 26 7.33 -7.40 3.49
C THR A 26 7.51 -6.20 4.41
N ASP A 27 8.30 -5.21 3.99
CA ASP A 27 8.57 -3.96 4.71
C ASP A 27 8.45 -2.78 3.73
N PRO A 28 7.23 -2.27 3.50
CA PRO A 28 7.04 -1.07 2.71
C PRO A 28 7.48 0.15 3.53
N GLY A 29 8.73 0.57 3.33
CA GLY A 29 9.23 1.80 3.94
C GLY A 29 8.42 3.04 3.52
N LEU A 30 8.71 4.19 4.15
CA LEU A 30 7.96 5.46 4.01
C LEU A 30 7.84 6.01 2.58
N THR A 31 8.63 5.49 1.64
CA THR A 31 8.61 5.88 0.22
C THR A 31 7.55 5.16 -0.59
N TRP A 32 6.94 4.10 -0.05
CA TRP A 32 5.78 3.46 -0.65
C TRP A 32 4.53 4.29 -0.39
N MET A 33 3.63 4.31 -1.37
CA MET A 33 2.33 4.95 -1.22
C MET A 33 1.24 3.90 -1.06
N SER A 34 0.28 4.19 -0.19
CA SER A 34 -0.98 3.45 -0.10
C SER A 34 -2.14 4.36 -0.42
N GLU A 35 -2.99 3.95 -1.35
CA GLU A 35 -4.28 4.57 -1.60
C GLU A 35 -5.38 3.74 -0.92
N ARG A 36 -6.47 4.38 -0.53
CA ARG A 36 -7.65 3.69 -0.02
C ARG A 36 -8.69 3.63 -1.11
N ASP A 37 -8.86 2.45 -1.71
CA ASP A 37 -9.93 2.20 -2.65
C ASP A 37 -11.15 1.66 -1.90
N ALA A 38 -12.32 2.28 -2.09
CA ALA A 38 -13.53 1.92 -1.37
C ALA A 38 -14.04 0.49 -1.67
N ARG A 39 -13.66 -0.10 -2.82
CA ARG A 39 -14.07 -1.45 -3.24
C ARG A 39 -13.00 -2.50 -3.00
N ARG A 40 -11.72 -2.12 -3.09
CA ARG A 40 -10.56 -3.04 -3.07
C ARG A 40 -9.74 -2.95 -1.78
N GLY A 41 -10.02 -1.98 -0.91
CA GLY A 41 -9.23 -1.73 0.29
C GLY A 41 -7.90 -1.02 -0.03
N PRO A 42 -6.84 -1.25 0.75
CA PRO A 42 -5.56 -0.58 0.54
C PRO A 42 -4.87 -1.05 -0.76
N VAL A 43 -4.62 -0.11 -1.67
CA VAL A 43 -3.88 -0.31 -2.92
C VAL A 43 -2.49 0.25 -2.75
N TRP A 44 -1.45 -0.52 -3.06
CA TRP A 44 -0.06 -0.14 -2.79
C TRP A 44 0.71 0.19 -4.08
N PHE A 45 1.59 1.17 -3.99
CA PHE A 45 2.48 1.58 -5.07
C PHE A 45 3.91 1.71 -4.57
N CYS A 46 4.86 1.15 -5.32
CA CYS A 46 6.28 1.32 -5.02
C CYS A 46 6.72 2.75 -5.32
N ASP A 47 7.81 3.19 -4.69
CA ASP A 47 8.41 4.54 -4.85
C ASP A 47 8.49 4.99 -6.32
N ARG A 48 8.99 4.11 -7.21
CA ARG A 48 9.11 4.41 -8.64
C ARG A 48 7.76 4.67 -9.31
N CYS A 49 6.79 3.79 -9.11
CA CYS A 49 5.46 3.92 -9.74
C CYS A 49 4.69 5.11 -9.16
N ALA A 50 4.78 5.33 -7.85
CA ALA A 50 4.22 6.50 -7.18
C ALA A 50 4.75 7.80 -7.81
N ARG A 51 6.07 8.00 -7.85
CA ARG A 51 6.68 9.22 -8.41
C ARG A 51 6.38 9.45 -9.89
N THR A 52 6.27 8.38 -10.66
CA THR A 52 5.93 8.47 -12.09
C THR A 52 4.52 9.03 -12.30
N HIS A 53 3.58 8.71 -11.42
CA HIS A 53 2.16 9.04 -11.60
C HIS A 53 1.65 10.22 -10.73
N LEU A 54 2.37 10.59 -9.68
CA LEU A 54 2.08 11.77 -8.84
C LEU A 54 2.07 13.10 -9.62
N ARG A 55 2.77 13.20 -10.75
CA ARG A 55 2.84 14.44 -11.56
C ARG A 55 1.59 14.71 -12.42
N SER A 56 0.60 13.81 -12.42
CA SER A 56 -0.60 13.97 -13.26
C SER A 56 -1.76 14.71 -12.60
N ILE A 57 -1.68 15.06 -11.30
CA ILE A 57 -2.74 15.77 -10.57
C ILE A 57 -2.58 17.30 -10.55
N GLU A 58 -1.36 17.82 -10.75
CA GLU A 58 -1.07 19.26 -10.64
C GLU A 58 -1.79 20.11 -11.72
N ALA A 59 -2.06 19.54 -12.90
CA ALA A 59 -2.73 20.24 -14.00
C ALA A 59 -4.28 20.18 -13.96
N LYS A 60 -4.86 19.53 -12.93
CA LYS A 60 -6.32 19.31 -12.82
C LYS A 60 -6.97 20.02 -11.64
N LEU A 61 -6.19 20.62 -10.74
CA LEU A 61 -6.77 21.51 -9.73
C LEU A 61 -7.05 22.86 -10.40
N GLU A 62 -8.30 23.34 -10.27
CA GLU A 62 -8.60 24.73 -10.62
C GLU A 62 -7.74 25.68 -9.79
N GLN A 63 -7.42 26.83 -10.38
CA GLN A 63 -6.60 27.87 -9.77
C GLN A 63 -7.18 28.38 -8.45
N GLU A 64 -8.49 28.24 -8.26
CA GLU A 64 -9.19 28.61 -7.02
C GLU A 64 -8.86 27.70 -5.81
N TYR A 65 -8.26 26.51 -6.04
CA TYR A 65 -7.89 25.54 -5.01
C TYR A 65 -6.38 25.45 -4.75
N TRP A 66 -5.60 26.35 -5.34
CA TRP A 66 -4.22 26.61 -4.93
C TRP A 66 -4.21 27.61 -3.77
#